data_AF-F0H9A6-F1
#
_entry.id   AF-F0H9A6-F1
#
_cell.length_a   1.000
_cell.length_b   1.000
_cell.length_c   1.000
_cell.angle_alpha   90.00
_cell.angle_beta   90.00
_cell.angle_gamma   90.00
#
_symmetry.space_group_name_H-M   'P 1'
#
loop_
_entity.id
_entity.type
_entity.pdbx_description
1 polymer ?
#
loop_
_entity_poly.entity_id
_entity_poly.type
_entity_poly.pdbx_seq_one_letter_code
_entity_poly.pdbx_strand_id
1 'polypeptide(L)'
;MEIRDIFELRKQGRTEEAYAAILPMYAAHKGHYTTIAMFWVGVDMMKLRYQQRRLEEAYKIFKSLMRLYPTMDDRDLKGQSAMMRAALLVFDHHPGFSMLDFITRWDITRLTEDDWTRGLSNGHPVPSIGMRIVGKVFKEVEGRPTVDMALKAAPILAEALKHSPYNMNNQRYKAMVYRIMGKKDKAINIYMHLISKHRQSYLFHELSELVDDERYKTALLCKAITSQKEEKFRQRMRFTLAGLLFGKDKHRARYELDKCIAVRRQLGYSITWEMQNLAASLAEVSPVTEADEKNFYREQEAVLRELMR
;
A
#
# COMPACT_ATOMS: atom_id res chain seq x y z
N MET A 1 6.63 44.28 -10.33
CA MET A 1 6.20 42.95 -10.79
C MET A 1 4.87 42.68 -10.12
N GLU A 2 3.84 42.44 -10.93
CA GLU A 2 2.47 42.22 -10.47
C GLU A 2 2.17 40.73 -10.36
N ILE A 3 1.05 40.37 -9.71
CA ILE A 3 0.61 38.96 -9.59
C ILE A 3 0.41 38.30 -10.95
N ARG A 4 0.00 39.08 -11.97
CA ARG A 4 -0.14 38.59 -13.34
C ARG A 4 1.20 38.09 -13.91
N ASP A 5 2.28 38.83 -13.69
CA ASP A 5 3.62 38.48 -14.18
C ASP A 5 4.08 37.14 -13.57
N ILE A 6 3.76 36.90 -12.30
CA ILE A 6 4.08 35.63 -11.61
C ILE A 6 3.37 34.44 -12.27
N PHE A 7 2.11 34.59 -12.65
CA PHE A 7 1.39 33.54 -13.37
C PHE A 7 1.94 33.33 -14.79
N GLU A 8 2.46 34.37 -15.44
CA GLU A 8 3.14 34.25 -16.72
C GLU A 8 4.46 33.48 -16.59
N LEU A 9 5.29 33.78 -15.57
CA LEU A 9 6.50 33.02 -15.24
C LEU A 9 6.18 31.54 -14.97
N ARG A 10 5.12 31.27 -14.21
CA ARG A 10 4.64 29.91 -13.92
C ARG A 10 4.25 29.17 -15.20
N LYS A 11 3.51 29.81 -16.12
CA LYS A 11 3.13 29.23 -17.42
C LYS A 11 4.33 28.94 -18.32
N GLN A 12 5.39 29.75 -18.22
CA GLN A 12 6.65 29.56 -18.94
C GLN A 12 7.54 28.47 -18.30
N GLY A 13 7.14 27.87 -17.18
CA GLY A 13 7.94 26.87 -16.46
C GLY A 13 9.09 27.45 -15.62
N ARG A 14 9.21 28.79 -15.53
CA ARG A 14 10.22 29.53 -14.76
C ARG A 14 9.90 29.51 -13.26
N THR A 15 9.84 28.31 -12.71
CA THR A 15 9.28 28.01 -11.38
C THR A 15 10.09 28.67 -10.26
N GLU A 16 11.42 28.63 -10.33
CA GLU A 16 12.27 29.22 -9.29
C GLU A 16 12.16 30.75 -9.27
N GLU A 17 12.07 31.37 -10.45
CA GLU A 17 11.91 32.82 -10.58
C GLU A 17 10.53 33.28 -10.09
N ALA A 18 9.47 32.56 -10.46
CA ALA A 18 8.13 32.80 -9.96
C ALA A 18 8.11 32.68 -8.43
N TYR A 19 8.79 31.67 -7.86
CA TYR A 19 8.84 31.44 -6.41
C TYR A 19 9.62 32.54 -5.69
N ALA A 20 10.77 32.96 -6.23
CA ALA A 20 11.54 34.07 -5.68
C ALA A 20 10.77 35.39 -5.70
N ALA A 21 9.97 35.64 -6.76
CA ALA A 21 9.17 36.85 -6.91
C ALA A 21 7.96 36.90 -5.95
N ILE A 22 7.26 35.79 -5.73
CA ILE A 22 6.05 35.78 -4.89
C ILE A 22 6.35 35.88 -3.38
N LEU A 23 7.51 35.39 -2.93
CA LEU A 23 7.90 35.40 -1.51
C LEU A 23 7.83 36.80 -0.87
N PRO A 24 8.52 37.85 -1.37
CA PRO A 24 8.45 39.19 -0.80
C PRO A 24 7.06 39.82 -0.95
N MET A 25 6.35 39.56 -2.04
CA MET A 25 5.00 40.10 -2.26
C MET A 25 4.00 39.53 -1.25
N TYR A 26 4.05 38.22 -0.99
CA TYR A 26 3.22 37.57 0.02
C TYR A 26 3.57 38.01 1.44
N ALA A 27 4.86 38.25 1.72
CA ALA A 27 5.30 38.78 3.01
C ALA A 27 4.76 40.20 3.27
N ALA A 28 4.73 41.05 2.24
CA ALA A 28 4.20 42.41 2.33
C ALA A 28 2.66 42.46 2.38
N HIS A 29 1.98 41.64 1.57
CA HIS A 29 0.52 41.65 1.48
C HIS A 29 -0.08 40.25 1.35
N LYS A 30 -0.88 39.85 2.36
CA LYS A 30 -1.58 38.56 2.43
C LYS A 30 -3.03 38.66 1.92
N GLY A 31 -3.21 39.21 0.73
CA GLY A 31 -4.49 39.29 0.05
C GLY A 31 -4.91 37.98 -0.63
N HIS A 32 -6.13 37.97 -1.17
CA HIS A 32 -6.70 36.81 -1.87
C HIS A 32 -5.81 36.34 -3.03
N TYR A 33 -5.46 37.23 -3.96
CA TYR A 33 -4.66 36.88 -5.14
C TYR A 33 -3.20 36.52 -4.82
N THR A 34 -2.57 37.19 -3.85
CA THR A 34 -1.20 36.87 -3.43
C THR A 34 -1.15 35.50 -2.75
N THR A 35 -2.18 35.14 -1.97
CA THR A 35 -2.30 33.81 -1.34
C THR A 35 -2.45 32.70 -2.38
N ILE A 36 -3.32 32.89 -3.37
CA ILE A 36 -3.52 31.93 -4.47
C ILE A 36 -2.22 31.75 -5.28
N ALA A 37 -1.56 32.85 -5.64
CA ALA A 37 -0.29 32.80 -6.36
C ALA A 37 0.79 32.08 -5.54
N MET A 38 0.93 32.41 -4.25
CA MET A 38 1.90 31.77 -3.35
C MET A 38 1.66 30.26 -3.23
N PHE A 39 0.40 29.84 -3.15
CA PHE A 39 0.04 28.43 -3.08
C PHE A 39 0.44 27.68 -4.36
N TRP A 40 0.00 28.14 -5.52
CA TRP A 40 0.23 27.42 -6.78
C TRP A 40 1.70 27.40 -7.19
N VAL A 41 2.42 28.50 -7.00
CA VAL A 41 3.87 28.54 -7.26
C VAL A 41 4.62 27.68 -6.23
N GLY A 42 4.19 27.67 -4.97
CA GLY A 42 4.76 26.79 -3.96
C GLY A 42 4.56 25.30 -4.27
N VAL A 43 3.40 24.91 -4.80
CA VAL A 43 3.14 23.53 -5.25
C VAL A 43 4.09 23.13 -6.39
N ASP A 44 4.31 24.01 -7.37
CA ASP A 44 5.22 23.72 -8.48
C ASP A 44 6.68 23.66 -8.01
N MET A 45 7.07 24.58 -7.12
CA MET A 45 8.40 24.60 -6.52
C MET A 45 8.67 23.33 -5.69
N MET A 46 7.70 22.86 -4.92
CA MET A 46 7.79 21.59 -4.20
C MET A 46 8.06 20.42 -5.14
N LYS A 47 7.30 20.33 -6.26
CA LYS A 47 7.48 19.26 -7.25
C LYS A 47 8.86 19.34 -7.91
N LEU A 48 9.31 20.54 -8.27
CA LEU A 48 10.64 20.76 -8.84
C LEU A 48 11.74 20.29 -7.87
N ARG A 49 11.63 20.61 -6.57
CA ARG A 49 12.58 20.16 -5.56
C ARG A 49 12.60 18.64 -5.41
N TYR A 50 11.47 17.94 -5.53
CA TYR A 50 11.44 16.47 -5.60
C TYR A 50 12.17 15.93 -6.83
N GLN A 51 11.95 16.52 -8.01
CA GLN A 51 12.62 16.11 -9.25
C GLN A 51 14.14 16.29 -9.15
N GLN A 52 14.58 17.36 -8.50
CA GLN A 52 15.99 17.66 -8.23
C GLN A 52 16.59 16.86 -7.05
N ARG A 53 15.83 15.92 -6.46
CA ARG A 53 16.24 15.15 -5.27
C ARG A 53 16.58 15.99 -4.03
N ARG A 54 16.07 17.23 -3.96
CA ARG A 54 16.18 18.12 -2.79
C ARG A 54 15.02 17.89 -1.83
N LEU A 55 15.00 16.71 -1.21
CA LEU A 55 13.83 16.18 -0.49
C LEU A 55 13.49 16.99 0.77
N GLU A 56 14.48 17.46 1.51
CA GLU A 56 14.31 18.25 2.73
C GLU A 56 13.70 19.62 2.41
N GLU A 57 14.15 20.27 1.34
CA GLU A 57 13.57 21.52 0.84
C GLU A 57 12.12 21.31 0.38
N ALA A 58 11.87 20.26 -0.41
CA ALA A 58 10.53 19.94 -0.88
C ALA A 58 9.56 19.72 0.31
N TYR A 59 10.02 19.01 1.34
CA TYR A 59 9.23 18.79 2.55
C TYR A 59 9.00 20.07 3.38
N LYS A 60 9.99 20.96 3.45
CA LYS A 60 9.80 22.29 4.07
C LYS A 60 8.73 23.09 3.33
N ILE A 61 8.76 23.10 2.00
CA ILE A 61 7.74 23.79 1.18
C ILE A 61 6.36 23.17 1.43
N PHE A 62 6.26 21.83 1.45
CA PHE A 62 5.01 21.15 1.76
C PHE A 62 4.42 21.58 3.11
N LYS A 63 5.23 21.65 4.17
CA LYS A 63 4.77 22.14 5.49
C LYS A 63 4.30 23.59 5.44
N SER A 64 4.96 24.44 4.65
CA SER A 64 4.52 25.82 4.44
C SER A 64 3.18 25.88 3.69
N LEU A 65 2.99 25.03 2.66
CA LEU A 65 1.71 24.91 1.95
C LEU A 65 0.57 24.45 2.86
N MET A 66 0.83 23.49 3.76
CA MET A 66 -0.16 23.05 4.75
C MET A 66 -0.62 24.18 5.68
N ARG A 67 0.26 25.12 6.01
CA ARG A 67 -0.08 26.30 6.83
C ARG A 67 -0.78 27.39 6.02
N LEU A 68 -0.45 27.50 4.74
CA LEU A 68 -1.02 28.48 3.82
C LEU A 68 -2.45 28.12 3.40
N TYR A 69 -2.69 26.83 3.11
CA TYR A 69 -3.95 26.36 2.53
C TYR A 69 -5.22 26.81 3.28
N PRO A 70 -5.31 26.77 4.63
CA PRO A 70 -6.49 27.25 5.35
C PRO A 70 -6.83 28.73 5.14
N THR A 71 -5.89 29.53 4.62
CA THR A 71 -6.08 30.97 4.32
C THR A 71 -6.46 31.22 2.85
N MET A 72 -6.41 30.19 2.00
CA MET A 72 -6.74 30.28 0.58
C MET A 72 -8.24 30.01 0.36
N ASP A 73 -8.88 30.82 -0.47
CA ASP A 73 -10.24 30.54 -0.95
C ASP A 73 -10.19 29.42 -2.01
N ASP A 74 -10.72 28.24 -1.67
CA ASP A 74 -10.64 27.01 -2.47
C ASP A 74 -12.04 26.42 -2.75
N ARG A 75 -12.95 27.25 -3.29
CA ARG A 75 -14.35 26.85 -3.51
C ARG A 75 -14.52 25.70 -4.50
N ASP A 76 -13.57 25.56 -5.43
CA ASP A 76 -13.58 24.50 -6.44
C ASP A 76 -12.76 23.25 -6.03
N LEU A 77 -12.23 23.24 -4.80
CA LEU A 77 -11.46 22.15 -4.20
C LEU A 77 -10.18 21.77 -4.96
N LYS A 78 -9.70 22.59 -5.91
CA LYS A 78 -8.47 22.28 -6.65
C LYS A 78 -7.24 22.33 -5.75
N GLY A 79 -7.21 23.23 -4.78
CA GLY A 79 -6.17 23.31 -3.76
C GLY A 79 -6.15 22.05 -2.88
N GLN A 80 -7.32 21.56 -2.47
CA GLN A 80 -7.48 20.31 -1.75
C GLN A 80 -6.89 19.14 -2.53
N SER A 81 -7.26 18.97 -3.79
CA SER A 81 -6.74 17.90 -4.66
C SER A 81 -5.22 18.05 -4.88
N ALA A 82 -4.71 19.28 -5.01
CA ALA A 82 -3.28 19.56 -5.12
C ALA A 82 -2.51 19.13 -3.86
N MET A 83 -3.05 19.41 -2.67
CA MET A 83 -2.44 18.98 -1.40
C MET A 83 -2.46 17.46 -1.21
N MET A 84 -3.51 16.77 -1.67
CA MET A 84 -3.56 15.30 -1.67
C MET A 84 -2.48 14.70 -2.59
N ARG A 85 -2.30 15.25 -3.79
CA ARG A 85 -1.21 14.84 -4.70
C ARG A 85 0.17 15.12 -4.11
N ALA A 86 0.32 16.25 -3.43
CA ALA A 86 1.54 16.62 -2.73
C ALA A 86 1.85 15.63 -1.58
N ALA A 87 0.84 15.25 -0.79
CA ALA A 87 0.98 14.25 0.27
C ALA A 87 1.41 12.87 -0.27
N LEU A 88 0.93 12.45 -1.44
CA LEU A 88 1.39 11.22 -2.09
C LEU A 88 2.90 11.26 -2.41
N LEU A 89 3.41 12.40 -2.87
CA LEU A 89 4.85 12.58 -3.13
C LEU A 89 5.65 12.55 -1.83
N VAL A 90 5.16 13.22 -0.78
CA VAL A 90 5.82 13.27 0.53
C VAL A 90 5.91 11.89 1.16
N PHE A 91 4.80 11.13 1.13
CA PHE A 91 4.76 9.77 1.68
C PHE A 91 5.83 8.85 1.09
N ASP A 92 6.10 8.98 -0.22
CA ASP A 92 7.08 8.12 -0.90
C ASP A 92 8.55 8.51 -0.60
N HIS A 93 8.80 9.66 0.03
CA HIS A 93 10.15 10.21 0.20
C HIS A 93 10.51 10.65 1.62
N HIS A 94 9.53 10.82 2.52
CA HIS A 94 9.77 11.29 3.88
C HIS A 94 9.36 10.21 4.91
N PRO A 95 10.32 9.56 5.59
CA PRO A 95 10.05 8.38 6.41
C PRO A 95 9.15 8.65 7.63
N GLY A 96 9.12 9.89 8.13
CA GLY A 96 8.27 10.29 9.26
C GLY A 96 6.86 10.76 8.86
N PHE A 97 6.49 10.71 7.58
CA PHE A 97 5.16 11.18 7.14
C PHE A 97 4.14 10.04 7.20
N SER A 98 3.05 10.25 7.92
CA SER A 98 1.89 9.35 7.94
C SER A 98 0.77 9.87 7.05
N MET A 99 0.38 9.08 6.06
CA MET A 99 -0.81 9.34 5.25
C MET A 99 -2.08 9.19 6.09
N LEU A 100 -2.14 8.20 6.99
CA LEU A 100 -3.29 8.00 7.87
C LEU A 100 -3.56 9.25 8.73
N ASP A 101 -2.54 9.76 9.42
CA ASP A 101 -2.69 10.96 10.25
C ASP A 101 -3.00 12.21 9.41
N PHE A 102 -2.40 12.33 8.22
CA PHE A 102 -2.68 13.41 7.30
C PHE A 102 -4.16 13.42 6.89
N ILE A 103 -4.67 12.31 6.36
CA ILE A 103 -6.06 12.22 5.86
C ILE A 103 -7.08 12.33 6.98
N THR A 104 -6.78 11.83 8.18
CA THR A 104 -7.65 12.00 9.35
C THR A 104 -7.90 13.48 9.66
N ARG A 105 -6.92 14.35 9.40
CA ARG A 105 -7.06 15.82 9.58
C ARG A 105 -7.55 16.53 8.33
N TRP A 106 -7.14 16.05 7.16
CA TRP A 106 -7.37 16.70 5.87
C TRP A 106 -8.75 16.39 5.28
N ASP A 107 -9.40 15.33 5.79
CA ASP A 107 -10.69 14.77 5.41
C ASP A 107 -10.77 14.31 3.94
N ILE A 108 -10.98 13.01 3.77
CA ILE A 108 -11.07 12.39 2.44
C ILE A 108 -12.38 12.75 1.72
N THR A 109 -13.42 13.16 2.46
CA THR A 109 -14.73 13.52 1.87
C THR A 109 -14.69 14.81 1.04
N ARG A 110 -13.61 15.59 1.17
CA ARG A 110 -13.36 16.83 0.41
C ARG A 110 -12.72 16.61 -0.95
N LEU A 111 -12.56 15.36 -1.40
CA LEU A 111 -12.18 15.04 -2.78
C LEU A 111 -13.38 15.22 -3.71
N THR A 112 -13.14 15.77 -4.91
CA THR A 112 -14.19 15.89 -5.93
C THR A 112 -14.44 14.53 -6.62
N GLU A 113 -15.56 14.39 -7.33
CA GLU A 113 -15.83 13.19 -8.14
C GLU A 113 -14.68 12.88 -9.11
N ASP A 114 -14.10 13.91 -9.73
CA ASP A 114 -12.95 13.77 -10.64
C ASP A 114 -11.75 13.13 -9.94
N ASP A 115 -11.53 13.39 -8.65
CA ASP A 115 -10.43 12.80 -7.88
C ASP A 115 -10.62 11.30 -7.59
N TRP A 116 -11.84 10.79 -7.77
CA TRP A 116 -12.19 9.37 -7.70
C TRP A 116 -12.21 8.67 -9.06
N THR A 117 -12.16 9.43 -10.16
CA THR A 117 -12.07 8.86 -11.51
C THR A 117 -10.66 8.34 -11.83
N ARG A 118 -10.59 7.24 -12.58
CA ARG A 118 -9.30 6.69 -13.04
C ARG A 118 -8.71 7.62 -14.08
N GLY A 119 -7.41 7.86 -13.96
CA GLY A 119 -6.66 8.61 -14.96
C GLY A 119 -6.00 7.70 -16.00
N LEU A 120 -5.38 8.33 -16.97
CA LEU A 120 -4.41 7.71 -17.87
C LEU A 120 -3.04 8.35 -17.64
N SER A 121 -1.99 7.54 -17.60
CA SER A 121 -0.59 7.99 -17.61
C SER A 121 0.15 7.20 -18.66
N ASN A 122 0.70 7.87 -19.67
CA ASN A 122 1.39 7.24 -20.80
C ASN A 122 0.56 6.13 -21.48
N GLY A 123 -0.75 6.34 -21.62
CA GLY A 123 -1.69 5.35 -22.20
C GLY A 123 -2.09 4.21 -21.26
N HIS A 124 -1.51 4.11 -20.06
CA HIS A 124 -1.87 3.10 -19.07
C HIS A 124 -2.86 3.65 -18.04
N PRO A 125 -3.86 2.86 -17.63
CA PRO A 125 -4.80 3.26 -16.60
C PRO A 125 -4.07 3.39 -15.26
N VAL A 126 -4.24 4.55 -14.61
CA VAL A 126 -3.73 4.79 -13.26
C VAL A 126 -4.89 4.87 -12.27
N PRO A 127 -4.73 4.34 -11.04
CA PRO A 127 -5.73 4.53 -10.00
C PRO A 127 -5.96 6.03 -9.73
N SER A 128 -7.20 6.36 -9.36
CA SER A 128 -7.60 7.71 -8.98
C SER A 128 -6.80 8.22 -7.78
N ILE A 129 -6.82 9.54 -7.53
CA ILE A 129 -6.12 10.11 -6.36
C ILE A 129 -6.69 9.49 -5.09
N GLY A 130 -8.02 9.43 -4.97
CA GLY A 130 -8.69 8.84 -3.82
C GLY A 130 -8.24 7.40 -3.58
N MET A 131 -8.19 6.56 -4.62
CA MET A 131 -7.69 5.19 -4.49
C MET A 131 -6.20 5.11 -4.12
N ARG A 132 -5.35 6.00 -4.65
CA ARG A 132 -3.93 6.04 -4.30
C ARG A 132 -3.72 6.42 -2.84
N ILE A 133 -4.46 7.40 -2.35
CA ILE A 133 -4.45 7.84 -0.94
C ILE A 133 -4.88 6.69 -0.03
N VAL A 134 -6.01 6.05 -0.30
CA VAL A 134 -6.51 4.89 0.44
C VAL A 134 -5.47 3.77 0.45
N GLY A 135 -4.83 3.51 -0.68
CA GLY A 135 -3.74 2.52 -0.77
C GLY A 135 -2.54 2.85 0.12
N LYS A 136 -2.13 4.13 0.23
CA LYS A 136 -1.05 4.53 1.15
C LYS A 136 -1.46 4.40 2.62
N VAL A 137 -2.70 4.79 2.97
CA VAL A 137 -3.25 4.58 4.31
C VAL A 137 -3.18 3.10 4.70
N PHE A 138 -3.69 2.21 3.85
CA PHE A 138 -3.70 0.78 4.16
C PHE A 138 -2.33 0.11 4.10
N LYS A 139 -1.36 0.70 3.37
CA LYS A 139 0.04 0.28 3.45
C LYS A 139 0.61 0.50 4.87
N GLU A 140 0.26 1.60 5.53
CA GLU A 140 0.66 1.84 6.93
C GLU A 140 -0.05 0.88 7.89
N VAL A 141 -1.38 0.72 7.73
CA VAL A 141 -2.19 -0.19 8.57
C VAL A 141 -1.67 -1.63 8.46
N GLU A 142 -1.31 -2.07 7.26
CA GLU A 142 -0.74 -3.40 7.02
C GLU A 142 0.63 -3.58 7.67
N GLY A 143 1.47 -2.54 7.64
CA GLY A 143 2.82 -2.58 8.22
C GLY A 143 2.84 -2.61 9.75
N ARG A 144 1.88 -1.96 10.42
CA ARG A 144 1.77 -1.95 11.89
C ARG A 144 0.30 -2.02 12.33
N PRO A 145 -0.35 -3.19 12.21
CA PRO A 145 -1.77 -3.32 12.49
C PRO A 145 -2.08 -3.06 13.96
N THR A 146 -2.92 -2.07 14.24
CA THR A 146 -3.46 -1.79 15.58
C THR A 146 -4.94 -1.43 15.49
N VAL A 147 -5.68 -1.67 16.58
CA VAL A 147 -7.10 -1.31 16.67
C VAL A 147 -7.32 0.19 16.42
N ASP A 148 -6.48 1.06 17.00
CA ASP A 148 -6.55 2.51 16.77
C ASP A 148 -6.40 2.88 15.28
N MET A 149 -5.41 2.31 14.60
CA MET A 149 -5.23 2.56 13.16
C MET A 149 -6.40 2.07 12.33
N ALA A 150 -6.96 0.89 12.66
CA ALA A 150 -8.13 0.37 11.98
C ALA A 150 -9.37 1.26 12.19
N LEU A 151 -9.57 1.79 13.40
CA LEU A 151 -10.66 2.72 13.71
C LEU A 151 -10.53 4.03 12.91
N LYS A 152 -9.31 4.59 12.79
CA LYS A 152 -9.05 5.78 11.96
C LYS A 152 -9.17 5.51 10.46
N ALA A 153 -8.77 4.33 10.00
CA ALA A 153 -8.83 3.96 8.58
C ALA A 153 -10.24 3.57 8.11
N ALA A 154 -11.12 3.11 9.01
CA ALA A 154 -12.47 2.70 8.69
C ALA A 154 -13.34 3.78 7.99
N PRO A 155 -13.43 5.03 8.48
CA PRO A 155 -14.18 6.08 7.77
C PRO A 155 -13.58 6.43 6.40
N ILE A 156 -12.24 6.37 6.29
CA ILE A 156 -11.53 6.60 5.02
C ILE A 156 -11.91 5.54 3.99
N LEU A 157 -11.94 4.27 4.42
CA LEU A 157 -12.38 3.16 3.57
C LEU A 157 -13.87 3.23 3.23
N ALA A 158 -14.71 3.67 4.18
CA ALA A 158 -16.14 3.82 3.96
C ALA A 158 -16.42 4.81 2.82
N GLU A 159 -15.67 5.92 2.76
CA GLU A 159 -15.75 6.85 1.63
C GLU A 159 -15.33 6.19 0.32
N ALA A 160 -14.17 5.52 0.31
CA ALA A 160 -13.66 4.80 -0.86
C ALA A 160 -14.63 3.74 -1.41
N LEU A 161 -15.41 3.10 -0.53
CA LEU A 161 -16.41 2.09 -0.89
C LEU A 161 -17.66 2.70 -1.54
N LYS A 162 -18.00 3.97 -1.32
CA LYS A 162 -19.09 4.64 -2.03
C LYS A 162 -18.79 4.74 -3.53
N HIS A 163 -17.55 5.07 -3.85
CA HIS A 163 -17.07 5.28 -5.23
C HIS A 163 -16.70 3.99 -5.95
N SER A 164 -16.29 2.97 -5.19
CA SER A 164 -15.78 1.71 -5.77
C SER A 164 -16.05 0.53 -4.84
N PRO A 165 -17.33 0.13 -4.66
CA PRO A 165 -17.73 -0.87 -3.67
C PRO A 165 -17.14 -2.25 -3.98
N TYR A 166 -17.07 -2.65 -5.25
CA TYR A 166 -16.59 -3.97 -5.64
C TYR A 166 -15.11 -4.01 -6.02
N ASN A 167 -14.36 -2.93 -5.78
CA ASN A 167 -12.93 -2.92 -6.02
C ASN A 167 -12.24 -3.95 -5.10
N MET A 168 -11.44 -4.84 -5.69
CA MET A 168 -10.74 -5.92 -5.00
C MET A 168 -9.90 -5.41 -3.81
N ASN A 169 -9.16 -4.30 -3.98
CA ASN A 169 -8.35 -3.74 -2.90
C ASN A 169 -9.22 -3.17 -1.79
N ASN A 170 -10.30 -2.47 -2.10
CA ASN A 170 -11.23 -1.96 -1.08
C ASN A 170 -11.85 -3.10 -0.26
N GLN A 171 -12.21 -4.20 -0.93
CA GLN A 171 -12.70 -5.40 -0.24
C GLN A 171 -11.61 -6.07 0.62
N ARG A 172 -10.38 -6.18 0.11
CA ARG A 172 -9.22 -6.65 0.91
C ARG A 172 -9.00 -5.76 2.14
N TYR A 173 -9.02 -4.44 1.98
CA TYR A 173 -8.88 -3.49 3.09
C TYR A 173 -10.00 -3.63 4.11
N LYS A 174 -11.24 -3.88 3.65
CA LYS A 174 -12.38 -4.17 4.54
C LYS A 174 -12.15 -5.44 5.35
N ALA A 175 -11.65 -6.51 4.73
CA ALA A 175 -11.29 -7.74 5.42
C ALA A 175 -10.15 -7.51 6.43
N MET A 176 -9.15 -6.70 6.07
CA MET A 176 -8.04 -6.32 6.95
C MET A 176 -8.54 -5.57 8.19
N VAL A 177 -9.45 -4.60 8.05
CA VAL A 177 -10.09 -3.92 9.19
C VAL A 177 -10.82 -4.93 10.07
N TYR A 178 -11.63 -5.83 9.49
CA TYR A 178 -12.32 -6.84 10.29
C TYR A 178 -11.37 -7.77 11.04
N ARG A 179 -10.29 -8.21 10.41
CA ARG A 179 -9.24 -9.01 11.05
C ARG A 179 -8.65 -8.28 12.26
N ILE A 180 -8.23 -7.02 12.09
CA ILE A 180 -7.64 -6.23 13.18
C ILE A 180 -8.63 -6.01 14.33
N MET A 181 -9.91 -5.85 14.01
CA MET A 181 -11.00 -5.68 14.98
C MET A 181 -11.49 -7.01 15.60
N GLY A 182 -10.80 -8.13 15.37
CA GLY A 182 -11.18 -9.45 15.90
C GLY A 182 -12.43 -10.09 15.25
N LYS A 183 -12.97 -9.50 14.19
CA LYS A 183 -14.16 -9.99 13.46
C LYS A 183 -13.76 -11.00 12.38
N LYS A 184 -13.13 -12.08 12.82
CA LYS A 184 -12.47 -13.09 11.97
C LYS A 184 -13.38 -13.68 10.89
N ASP A 185 -14.59 -14.11 11.24
CA ASP A 185 -15.55 -14.70 10.29
C ASP A 185 -15.93 -13.75 9.15
N LYS A 186 -16.07 -12.46 9.46
CA LYS A 186 -16.37 -11.45 8.43
C LYS A 186 -15.20 -11.26 7.47
N ALA A 187 -13.96 -11.32 7.97
CA ALA A 187 -12.78 -11.25 7.13
C ALA A 187 -12.67 -12.49 6.23
N ILE A 188 -12.87 -13.69 6.80
CA ILE A 188 -12.87 -14.97 6.07
C ILE A 188 -13.89 -14.92 4.92
N ASN A 189 -15.15 -14.54 5.20
CA ASN A 189 -16.20 -14.47 4.18
C ASN A 189 -15.84 -13.56 3.00
N ILE A 190 -15.18 -12.41 3.27
CA ILE A 190 -14.71 -11.52 2.21
C ILE A 190 -13.58 -12.17 1.40
N TYR A 191 -12.59 -12.76 2.06
CA TYR A 191 -11.49 -13.42 1.36
C TYR A 191 -11.96 -14.61 0.52
N MET A 192 -12.90 -15.41 1.02
CA MET A 192 -13.55 -16.49 0.27
C MET A 192 -14.20 -15.96 -1.01
N HIS A 193 -14.92 -14.84 -0.92
CA HIS A 193 -15.47 -14.19 -2.11
C HIS A 193 -14.37 -13.69 -3.05
N LEU A 194 -13.29 -13.11 -2.53
CA LEU A 194 -12.19 -12.60 -3.35
C LEU A 194 -11.48 -13.72 -4.11
N ILE A 195 -11.08 -14.80 -3.44
CA ILE A 195 -10.37 -15.91 -4.09
C ILE A 195 -11.22 -16.66 -5.12
N SER A 196 -12.55 -16.54 -5.05
CA SER A 196 -13.45 -17.09 -6.08
C SER A 196 -13.32 -16.38 -7.44
N LYS A 197 -12.88 -15.12 -7.44
CA LYS A 197 -12.76 -14.26 -8.64
C LYS A 197 -11.33 -13.87 -8.98
N HIS A 198 -10.42 -14.01 -8.03
CA HIS A 198 -9.08 -13.45 -8.07
C HIS A 198 -8.04 -14.52 -7.72
N ARG A 199 -6.93 -14.54 -8.44
CA ARG A 199 -5.87 -15.56 -8.32
C ARG A 199 -4.57 -15.03 -7.70
N GLN A 200 -4.63 -13.84 -7.11
CA GLN A 200 -3.49 -13.17 -6.53
C GLN A 200 -3.01 -13.94 -5.30
N SER A 201 -1.73 -14.33 -5.29
CA SER A 201 -1.09 -15.13 -4.25
C SER A 201 -1.36 -14.63 -2.82
N TYR A 202 -1.27 -13.31 -2.60
CA TYR A 202 -1.43 -12.72 -1.27
C TYR A 202 -2.85 -12.92 -0.69
N LEU A 203 -3.89 -13.08 -1.52
CA LEU A 203 -5.25 -13.33 -1.03
C LEU A 203 -5.36 -14.70 -0.35
N PHE A 204 -4.75 -15.72 -0.95
CA PHE A 204 -4.70 -17.07 -0.37
C PHE A 204 -3.85 -17.08 0.90
N HIS A 205 -2.71 -16.39 0.89
CA HIS A 205 -1.85 -16.27 2.06
C HIS A 205 -2.56 -15.57 3.23
N GLU A 206 -3.20 -14.43 3.00
CA GLU A 206 -3.93 -13.70 4.04
C GLU A 206 -5.10 -14.52 4.60
N LEU A 207 -5.82 -15.27 3.75
CA LEU A 207 -6.84 -16.21 4.24
C LEU A 207 -6.23 -17.35 5.06
N SER A 208 -5.05 -17.85 4.70
CA SER A 208 -4.37 -18.91 5.47
C SER A 208 -4.01 -18.47 6.90
N GLU A 209 -3.76 -17.18 7.11
CA GLU A 209 -3.53 -16.62 8.46
C GLU A 209 -4.83 -16.51 9.28
N LEU A 210 -5.98 -16.62 8.62
CA LEU A 210 -7.30 -16.50 9.23
C LEU A 210 -8.01 -17.84 9.44
N VAL A 211 -7.75 -18.87 8.66
CA VAL A 211 -8.42 -20.17 8.91
C VAL A 211 -7.78 -20.83 10.14
N ASP A 212 -8.51 -21.67 10.88
CA ASP A 212 -7.93 -22.44 12.00
C ASP A 212 -7.49 -23.84 11.58
N ASP A 213 -8.31 -24.52 10.78
CA ASP A 213 -8.05 -25.85 10.26
C ASP A 213 -6.74 -25.90 9.44
N GLU A 214 -5.77 -26.66 9.94
CA GLU A 214 -4.46 -26.80 9.32
C GLU A 214 -4.50 -27.42 7.92
N ARG A 215 -5.50 -28.26 7.62
CA ARG A 215 -5.70 -28.83 6.28
C ARG A 215 -5.99 -27.73 5.27
N TYR A 216 -6.91 -26.82 5.61
CA TYR A 216 -7.22 -25.66 4.78
C TYR A 216 -6.08 -24.64 4.74
N LYS A 217 -5.37 -24.40 5.86
CA LYS A 217 -4.15 -23.56 5.86
C LYS A 217 -3.11 -24.07 4.88
N THR A 218 -2.84 -25.38 4.91
CA THR A 218 -1.89 -26.05 4.01
C THR A 218 -2.30 -25.84 2.57
N ALA A 219 -3.56 -26.10 2.23
CA ALA A 219 -4.05 -25.93 0.87
C ALA A 219 -3.98 -24.49 0.37
N LEU A 220 -4.32 -23.52 1.22
CA LEU A 220 -4.21 -22.10 0.90
C LEU A 220 -2.76 -21.66 0.68
N LEU A 221 -1.82 -22.11 1.52
CA LEU A 221 -0.40 -21.82 1.37
C LEU A 221 0.17 -22.43 0.08
N CYS A 222 -0.15 -23.69 -0.23
CA CYS A 222 0.22 -24.33 -1.49
C CYS A 222 -0.32 -23.53 -2.69
N LYS A 223 -1.58 -23.06 -2.63
CA LYS A 223 -2.16 -22.23 -3.69
C LYS A 223 -1.47 -20.87 -3.78
N ALA A 224 -1.11 -20.27 -2.66
CA ALA A 224 -0.43 -18.99 -2.60
C ALA A 224 0.98 -19.07 -3.22
N ILE A 225 1.73 -20.13 -2.90
CA ILE A 225 3.08 -20.42 -3.45
C ILE A 225 3.00 -20.62 -4.97
N THR A 226 2.09 -21.48 -5.43
CA THR A 226 1.94 -21.80 -6.86
C THR A 226 1.42 -20.61 -7.70
N SER A 227 0.66 -19.70 -7.10
CA SER A 227 0.12 -18.52 -7.79
C SER A 227 1.08 -17.33 -7.81
N GLN A 228 2.18 -17.35 -7.05
CA GLN A 228 3.19 -16.29 -7.02
C GLN A 228 4.24 -16.55 -8.09
N LYS A 229 4.44 -15.66 -9.07
CA LYS A 229 5.43 -15.88 -10.14
C LYS A 229 6.89 -15.69 -9.67
N GLU A 230 7.13 -14.73 -8.79
CA GLU A 230 8.49 -14.37 -8.37
C GLU A 230 8.89 -15.10 -7.07
N GLU A 231 9.93 -15.92 -7.12
CA GLU A 231 10.42 -16.72 -5.97
C GLU A 231 10.75 -15.87 -4.74
N LYS A 232 11.26 -14.64 -4.92
CA LYS A 232 11.57 -13.72 -3.82
C LYS A 232 10.36 -13.42 -2.91
N PHE A 233 9.14 -13.51 -3.44
CA PHE A 233 7.91 -13.29 -2.69
C PHE A 233 7.30 -14.58 -2.12
N ARG A 234 7.86 -15.77 -2.40
CA ARG A 234 7.36 -17.05 -1.88
C ARG A 234 7.87 -17.40 -0.48
N GLN A 235 8.97 -16.79 -0.04
CA GLN A 235 9.73 -17.18 1.16
C GLN A 235 8.88 -17.33 2.42
N ARG A 236 8.05 -16.33 2.74
CA ARG A 236 7.20 -16.37 3.95
C ARG A 236 6.23 -17.54 3.90
N MET A 237 5.55 -17.73 2.76
CA MET A 237 4.59 -18.81 2.58
C MET A 237 5.26 -20.19 2.66
N ARG A 238 6.44 -20.36 2.05
CA ARG A 238 7.22 -21.60 2.13
C ARG A 238 7.65 -21.92 3.56
N PHE A 239 8.15 -20.92 4.29
CA PHE A 239 8.54 -21.12 5.68
C PHE A 239 7.36 -21.51 6.57
N THR A 240 6.22 -20.82 6.43
CA THR A 240 4.99 -21.17 7.16
C THR A 240 4.53 -22.59 6.81
N LEU A 241 4.54 -22.96 5.53
CA LEU A 241 4.18 -24.29 5.08
C LEU A 241 5.13 -25.36 5.62
N ALA A 242 6.44 -25.11 5.64
CA ALA A 242 7.44 -26.00 6.24
C ALA A 242 7.14 -26.26 7.72
N GLY A 243 6.76 -25.22 8.48
CA GLY A 243 6.37 -25.35 9.88
C GLY A 243 5.13 -26.25 10.07
N LEU A 244 4.09 -26.08 9.24
CA LEU A 244 2.90 -26.94 9.29
C LEU A 244 3.20 -28.39 8.91
N LEU A 245 4.10 -28.60 7.96
CA LEU A 245 4.48 -29.92 7.48
C LEU A 245 5.46 -30.63 8.42
N PHE A 246 6.20 -29.92 9.27
CA PHE A 246 7.20 -30.52 10.16
C PHE A 246 6.64 -31.67 11.02
N GLY A 247 5.39 -31.54 11.49
CA GLY A 247 4.71 -32.58 12.27
C GLY A 247 4.03 -33.68 11.46
N LYS A 248 3.90 -33.52 10.13
CA LYS A 248 3.08 -34.38 9.26
C LYS A 248 3.89 -35.10 8.18
N ASP A 249 4.81 -34.38 7.55
CA ASP A 249 5.68 -34.85 6.49
C ASP A 249 7.00 -34.05 6.53
N LYS A 250 7.99 -34.62 7.23
CA LYS A 250 9.31 -33.99 7.41
C LYS A 250 10.06 -33.81 6.09
N HIS A 251 9.84 -34.67 5.10
CA HIS A 251 10.53 -34.60 3.81
C HIS A 251 10.04 -33.41 2.98
N ARG A 252 8.74 -33.12 3.02
CA ARG A 252 8.18 -31.91 2.39
C ARG A 252 8.50 -30.64 3.17
N ALA A 253 8.48 -30.72 4.51
CA ALA A 253 8.95 -29.63 5.36
C ALA A 253 10.39 -29.21 5.01
N ARG A 254 11.28 -30.20 4.82
CA ARG A 254 12.65 -29.99 4.38
C ARG A 254 12.71 -29.31 3.01
N TYR A 255 11.97 -29.82 2.03
CA TYR A 255 11.92 -29.25 0.68
C TYR A 255 11.55 -27.75 0.71
N GLU A 256 10.48 -27.39 1.43
CA GLU A 256 10.00 -26.02 1.51
C GLU A 256 11.00 -25.08 2.20
N LEU A 257 11.60 -25.56 3.29
CA LEU A 257 12.60 -24.81 4.03
C LEU A 257 13.87 -24.58 3.20
N ASP A 258 14.36 -25.61 2.50
CA ASP A 258 15.55 -25.51 1.65
C ASP A 258 15.35 -24.50 0.53
N LYS A 259 14.19 -24.54 -0.16
CA LYS A 259 13.82 -23.54 -1.17
C LYS A 259 13.77 -22.13 -0.58
N CYS A 260 13.20 -21.97 0.61
CA CYS A 260 13.14 -20.68 1.29
C CYS A 260 14.54 -20.14 1.61
N ILE A 261 15.39 -20.95 2.24
CA ILE A 261 16.76 -20.57 2.64
C ILE A 261 17.63 -20.26 1.42
N ALA A 262 17.53 -21.05 0.35
CA ALA A 262 18.29 -20.83 -0.88
C ALA A 262 18.01 -19.46 -1.49
N VAL A 263 16.73 -19.08 -1.62
CA VAL A 263 16.33 -17.77 -2.15
C VAL A 263 16.77 -16.64 -1.21
N ARG A 264 16.67 -16.83 0.11
CA ARG A 264 17.14 -15.81 1.08
C ARG A 264 18.63 -15.55 0.98
N ARG A 265 19.44 -16.62 0.87
CA ARG A 265 20.89 -16.51 0.65
C ARG A 265 21.22 -15.78 -0.65
N GLN A 266 20.52 -16.13 -1.74
CA GLN A 266 20.71 -15.48 -3.04
C GLN A 266 20.44 -13.96 -2.99
N LEU A 267 19.46 -13.53 -2.20
CA LEU A 267 19.08 -12.12 -2.06
C LEU A 267 19.85 -11.39 -0.93
N GLY A 268 20.78 -12.06 -0.25
CA GLY A 268 21.51 -11.47 0.88
C GLY A 268 20.64 -11.20 2.12
N TYR A 269 19.50 -11.88 2.25
CA TYR A 269 18.64 -11.76 3.45
C TYR A 269 19.14 -12.64 4.58
N SER A 270 19.00 -12.16 5.82
CA SER A 270 19.34 -12.93 7.01
C SER A 270 18.52 -14.22 7.12
N ILE A 271 19.13 -15.31 7.57
CA ILE A 271 18.42 -16.53 7.94
C ILE A 271 18.11 -16.42 9.43
N THR A 272 16.83 -16.44 9.80
CA THR A 272 16.42 -16.24 11.20
C THR A 272 16.79 -17.44 12.06
N TRP A 273 16.83 -17.25 13.38
CA TRP A 273 17.11 -18.34 14.32
C TRP A 273 16.06 -19.46 14.21
N GLU A 274 14.79 -19.13 14.02
CA GLU A 274 13.71 -20.12 13.85
C GLU A 274 13.93 -20.99 12.60
N MET A 275 14.38 -20.37 11.50
CA MET A 275 14.73 -21.10 10.27
C MET A 275 15.93 -22.01 10.49
N GLN A 276 16.96 -21.54 11.20
CA GLN A 276 18.14 -22.35 11.51
C GLN A 276 17.79 -23.53 12.41
N ASN A 277 16.96 -23.31 13.42
CA ASN A 277 16.52 -24.36 14.34
C ASN A 277 15.68 -25.43 13.62
N LEU A 278 14.76 -25.02 12.74
CA LEU A 278 14.00 -25.95 11.91
C LEU A 278 14.92 -26.71 10.95
N ALA A 279 15.91 -26.05 10.36
CA ALA A 279 16.87 -26.70 9.47
C ALA A 279 17.73 -27.74 10.20
N ALA A 280 18.20 -27.42 11.41
CA ALA A 280 18.93 -28.36 12.27
C ALA A 280 18.06 -29.58 12.63
N SER A 281 16.79 -29.36 12.95
CA SER A 281 15.82 -30.43 13.25
C SER A 281 15.52 -31.33 12.04
N LEU A 282 15.83 -30.87 10.83
CA LEU A 282 15.64 -31.59 9.56
C LEU A 282 16.97 -32.00 8.92
N ALA A 283 18.10 -31.93 9.65
CA ALA A 283 19.44 -32.13 9.09
C ALA A 283 19.59 -33.48 8.37
N GLU A 284 19.09 -34.55 9.00
CA GLU A 284 19.15 -35.94 8.51
C GLU A 284 17.97 -36.33 7.59
N VAL A 285 17.09 -35.38 7.26
CA VAL A 285 15.91 -35.63 6.43
C VAL A 285 16.21 -35.21 4.99
N SER A 286 16.14 -36.16 4.06
CA SER A 286 16.22 -35.86 2.62
C SER A 286 14.93 -35.19 2.14
N PRO A 287 14.98 -34.09 1.36
CA PRO A 287 13.78 -33.47 0.81
C PRO A 287 13.11 -34.39 -0.23
N VAL A 288 11.79 -34.25 -0.40
CA VAL A 288 11.09 -34.85 -1.55
C VAL A 288 11.59 -34.25 -2.87
N THR A 289 11.30 -34.92 -3.99
CA THR A 289 11.64 -34.36 -5.30
C THR A 289 10.72 -33.19 -5.67
N GLU A 290 11.18 -32.33 -6.60
CA GLU A 290 10.36 -31.26 -7.18
C GLU A 290 9.06 -31.78 -7.83
N ALA A 291 9.10 -33.00 -8.40
CA ALA A 291 7.92 -33.63 -9.00
C ALA A 291 6.90 -34.03 -7.93
N ASP A 292 7.37 -34.63 -6.83
CA ASP A 292 6.53 -35.03 -5.71
C ASP A 292 5.91 -33.83 -4.99
N GLU A 293 6.65 -32.72 -4.89
CA GLU A 293 6.10 -31.47 -4.33
C GLU A 293 5.03 -30.85 -5.23
N LYS A 294 5.27 -30.81 -6.55
CA LYS A 294 4.25 -30.33 -7.49
C LYS A 294 2.99 -31.18 -7.47
N ASN A 295 3.11 -32.50 -7.31
CA ASN A 295 1.96 -33.39 -7.17
C ASN A 295 1.17 -33.07 -5.90
N PHE A 296 1.85 -32.88 -4.77
CA PHE A 296 1.20 -32.47 -3.53
C PHE A 296 0.46 -31.14 -3.65
N TYR A 297 1.05 -30.13 -4.28
CA TYR A 297 0.33 -28.87 -4.52
C TYR A 297 -0.95 -29.08 -5.33
N ARG A 298 -0.96 -30.02 -6.30
CA ARG A 298 -2.16 -30.36 -7.09
C ARG A 298 -3.20 -31.09 -6.24
N GLU A 299 -2.77 -32.03 -5.39
CA GLU A 299 -3.66 -32.73 -4.46
C GLU A 299 -4.35 -31.74 -3.50
N GLN A 300 -3.62 -30.72 -3.04
CA GLN A 300 -4.20 -29.66 -2.21
C GLN A 300 -5.25 -28.81 -2.93
N GLU A 301 -5.33 -28.82 -4.27
CA GLU A 301 -6.40 -28.13 -4.97
C GLU A 301 -7.78 -28.76 -4.70
N ALA A 302 -7.84 -30.07 -4.43
CA ALA A 302 -9.10 -30.73 -4.06
C ALA A 302 -9.59 -30.24 -2.69
N VAL A 303 -8.67 -30.11 -1.73
CA VAL A 303 -8.94 -29.55 -0.40
C VAL A 303 -9.40 -28.09 -0.50
N LEU A 304 -8.77 -27.30 -1.37
CA LEU A 304 -9.18 -25.91 -1.57
C LEU A 304 -10.59 -25.81 -2.17
N ARG A 305 -10.96 -26.73 -3.09
CA ARG A 305 -12.33 -26.78 -3.64
C ARG A 305 -13.36 -27.15 -2.57
N GLU A 306 -13.00 -28.01 -1.62
CA GLU A 306 -13.85 -28.35 -0.47
C GLU A 306 -14.11 -27.12 0.40
N LEU A 307 -13.06 -26.34 0.72
CA LEU A 307 -13.20 -25.09 1.47
C LEU A 307 -14.13 -24.09 0.79
N MET A 308 -14.17 -24.09 -0.55
CA MET A 308 -14.94 -23.15 -1.37
C MET A 308 -16.38 -23.58 -1.67
N ARG A 309 -16.81 -24.76 -1.21
CA ARG A 309 -18.20 -25.24 -1.33
C ARG A 309 -19.03 -24.79 -0.15
#